data_AF-A0A7C9PPT5-F1
#
_entry.id   AF-A0A7C9PPT5-F1
#
_cell.length_a   1.000
_cell.length_b   1.000
_cell.length_c   1.000
_cell.angle_alpha   90.00
_cell.angle_beta   90.00
_cell.angle_gamma   90.00
#
_symmetry.space_group_name_H-M   'P 1'
#
loop_
_entity.id
_entity.type
_entity.pdbx_description
1 polymer ?
#
loop_
_entity_poly.entity_id
_entity_poly.type
_entity_poly.pdbx_seq_one_letter_code
_entity_poly.pdbx_strand_id
1 'polypeptide(L)'
;MSEKVCFTLRVKPERIPEYLERHSPVWPEMLQEIARSGRRNYSLFLSPDGLLVGYYETDSDEASAAYLRDSAVATRWEESMQPFFAEADDRADLAATHLPRVFDLGEQLRAVATLDH
;
A
#
# COMPACT_ATOMS: atom_id res chain seq x y z
N MET A 1 0.37 10.16 -16.58
CA MET A 1 1.61 10.06 -15.77
C MET A 1 1.34 9.04 -14.70
N SER A 2 2.33 8.27 -14.28
CA SER A 2 2.15 7.32 -13.17
C SER A 2 2.13 8.06 -11.84
N GLU A 3 1.16 7.74 -11.01
CA GLU A 3 1.07 8.15 -9.61
C GLU A 3 1.93 7.26 -8.72
N LYS A 4 2.58 7.88 -7.74
CA LYS A 4 3.32 7.21 -6.68
C LYS A 4 2.58 7.41 -5.37
N VAL A 5 2.03 6.33 -4.83
CA VAL A 5 1.20 6.37 -3.64
C VAL A 5 2.05 5.90 -2.46
N CYS A 6 2.05 6.69 -1.39
CA CYS A 6 2.63 6.34 -0.11
C CYS A 6 1.54 6.45 0.95
N PHE A 7 1.42 5.45 1.81
CA PHE A 7 0.41 5.43 2.87
C PHE A 7 0.92 4.79 4.15
N THR A 8 0.23 5.06 5.26
CA THR A 8 0.53 4.42 6.55
C THR A 8 -0.67 3.72 7.16
N LEU A 9 -0.39 2.65 7.91
CA LEU A 9 -1.32 1.91 8.77
C LEU A 9 -0.64 1.58 10.11
N ARG A 10 -1.42 1.13 11.09
CA ARG A 10 -0.90 0.67 12.39
C ARG A 10 -1.24 -0.80 12.62
N VAL A 11 -0.21 -1.64 12.63
CA VAL A 11 -0.28 -3.05 13.02
C VAL A 11 -0.16 -3.14 14.54
N LYS A 12 -0.99 -3.97 15.18
CA LYS A 12 -0.91 -4.28 16.60
C LYS A 12 0.48 -4.88 16.91
N PRO A 13 1.30 -4.26 17.77
CA PRO A 13 2.66 -4.73 18.04
C PRO A 13 2.72 -6.22 18.43
N GLU A 14 1.76 -6.68 19.23
CA GLU A 14 1.64 -8.07 19.68
C GLU A 14 1.31 -9.06 18.55
N ARG A 15 0.86 -8.58 17.38
CA ARG A 15 0.54 -9.42 16.21
C ARG A 15 1.53 -9.27 15.05
N ILE A 16 2.61 -8.52 15.22
CA ILE A 16 3.65 -8.35 14.19
C ILE A 16 4.20 -9.71 13.70
N PRO A 17 4.52 -10.70 14.57
CA PRO A 17 5.02 -11.99 14.10
C PRO A 17 4.07 -12.69 13.12
N GLU A 18 2.79 -12.79 13.48
CA GLU A 18 1.75 -13.39 12.64
C GLU A 18 1.52 -12.59 11.34
N TYR A 19 1.59 -11.25 11.42
CA TYR A 19 1.46 -10.37 10.25
C TYR A 19 2.55 -10.65 9.21
N LEU A 20 3.80 -10.83 9.66
CA LEU A 20 4.93 -11.14 8.81
C LEU A 20 4.78 -12.52 8.14
N GLU A 21 4.31 -13.52 8.89
CA GLU A 21 4.05 -14.86 8.35
C GLU A 21 3.02 -14.82 7.23
N ARG A 22 1.94 -14.04 7.39
CA ARG A 22 0.92 -13.89 6.32
C ARG A 22 1.45 -13.23 5.05
N HIS A 23 2.50 -12.42 5.15
CA HIS A 23 3.12 -11.78 3.99
C HIS A 23 4.27 -12.59 3.37
N SER A 24 4.53 -13.81 3.87
CA SER A 24 5.69 -14.62 3.48
C SER A 24 5.34 -16.11 3.25
N PRO A 25 4.65 -16.47 2.16
CA PRO A 25 4.18 -15.60 1.07
C PRO A 25 2.69 -15.23 1.16
N VAL A 26 2.34 -14.10 0.54
CA VAL A 26 0.94 -13.73 0.24
C VAL A 26 0.33 -14.73 -0.74
N TRP A 27 -0.99 -14.90 -0.69
CA TRP A 27 -1.75 -15.77 -1.60
C TRP A 27 -1.50 -15.42 -3.08
N PRO A 28 -1.20 -16.40 -3.95
CA PRO A 28 -0.93 -16.15 -5.37
C PRO A 28 -2.06 -15.40 -6.09
N GLU A 29 -3.32 -15.71 -5.78
CA GLU A 29 -4.48 -15.03 -6.37
C GLU A 29 -4.55 -13.55 -5.96
N MET A 30 -4.17 -13.21 -4.72
CA MET A 30 -4.17 -11.82 -4.27
C MET A 30 -3.07 -11.02 -4.98
N LEU A 31 -1.89 -11.62 -5.16
CA LEU A 31 -0.81 -11.01 -5.94
C LEU A 31 -1.24 -10.71 -7.38
N GLN A 32 -2.01 -11.62 -8.00
CA GLN A 32 -2.54 -11.41 -9.35
C GLN A 32 -3.57 -10.28 -9.39
N GLU A 33 -4.46 -10.18 -8.40
CA GLU A 33 -5.44 -9.09 -8.33
C GLU A 33 -4.78 -7.73 -8.14
N ILE A 34 -3.75 -7.65 -7.28
CA ILE A 34 -2.94 -6.43 -7.12
C ILE A 34 -2.32 -6.04 -8.47
N ALA A 35 -1.69 -6.99 -9.18
CA ALA A 35 -1.07 -6.71 -10.47
C ALA A 35 -2.11 -6.28 -11.53
N ARG A 36 -3.27 -6.94 -11.59
CA ARG A 36 -4.37 -6.59 -12.52
C ARG A 36 -4.96 -5.21 -12.25
N SER A 37 -4.97 -4.76 -11.00
CA SER A 37 -5.41 -3.41 -10.63
C SER A 37 -4.49 -2.30 -11.16
N GLY A 38 -3.33 -2.64 -11.74
CA GLY A 38 -2.34 -1.69 -12.24
C GLY A 38 -1.28 -1.27 -11.23
N ARG A 39 -1.34 -1.77 -9.99
CA ARG A 39 -0.30 -1.55 -8.97
C ARG A 39 0.98 -2.30 -9.35
N ARG A 40 2.10 -1.60 -9.26
CA ARG A 40 3.45 -2.12 -9.49
C ARG A 40 4.43 -1.53 -8.49
N ASN A 41 5.61 -2.15 -8.38
CA ASN A 41 6.63 -1.75 -7.41
C ASN A 41 6.06 -1.62 -5.98
N TYR A 42 5.11 -2.50 -5.62
CA TYR A 42 4.40 -2.44 -4.35
C TYR A 42 5.23 -3.08 -3.24
N SER A 43 5.63 -2.26 -2.27
CA SER A 43 6.37 -2.68 -1.08
C SER A 43 5.68 -2.21 0.21
N LEU A 44 5.81 -3.02 1.25
CA LEU A 44 5.43 -2.69 2.62
C LEU A 44 6.67 -2.70 3.51
N PHE A 45 6.76 -1.73 4.41
CA PHE A 45 7.82 -1.58 5.40
C PHE A 45 7.17 -1.49 6.77
N LEU A 46 7.66 -2.27 7.75
CA LEU A 46 7.08 -2.33 9.09
C LEU A 46 8.13 -1.97 10.12
N SER A 47 7.84 -0.99 10.97
CA SER A 47 8.67 -0.67 12.14
C SER A 47 8.36 -1.61 13.32
N PRO A 48 9.29 -1.76 14.29
CA PRO A 48 9.05 -2.59 15.48
C PRO A 48 7.88 -2.14 16.36
N ASP A 49 7.52 -0.86 16.33
CA ASP A 49 6.38 -0.32 17.08
C ASP A 49 5.04 -0.46 16.33
N GLY A 50 5.03 -1.05 15.14
CA GLY A 50 3.82 -1.34 14.37
C GLY A 50 3.43 -0.27 13.35
N LEU A 51 4.30 0.71 13.03
CA LEU A 51 4.09 1.59 11.88
C LEU A 51 4.30 0.79 10.59
N LEU A 52 3.24 0.58 9.83
CA LEU A 52 3.32 0.05 8.48
C LEU A 52 3.33 1.20 7.49
N VAL A 53 4.32 1.25 6.61
CA VAL A 53 4.41 2.16 5.47
C VAL A 53 4.27 1.35 4.20
N GLY A 54 3.30 1.69 3.36
CA GLY A 54 3.13 1.10 2.04
C GLY A 54 3.46 2.07 0.92
N TYR A 55 4.05 1.54 -0.15
CA TYR A 55 4.37 2.29 -1.36
C TYR A 55 3.99 1.48 -2.59
N TYR A 56 3.30 2.07 -3.56
CA TYR A 56 3.14 1.48 -4.89
C TYR A 56 3.07 2.57 -5.98
N GLU A 57 3.25 2.13 -7.21
CA GLU A 57 3.06 2.95 -8.39
C GLU A 57 1.84 2.45 -9.16
N THR A 58 1.08 3.36 -9.75
CA THR A 58 -0.10 3.07 -10.58
C THR A 58 -0.28 4.16 -11.62
N ASP A 59 -1.11 3.95 -12.64
CA ASP A 59 -1.46 5.01 -13.59
C ASP A 59 -2.70 5.80 -13.15
N SER A 60 -3.50 5.23 -12.24
CA SER A 60 -4.61 5.90 -11.54
C SER A 60 -4.86 5.17 -10.22
N ASP A 61 -4.74 5.89 -9.10
CA ASP A 61 -5.03 5.31 -7.79
C ASP A 61 -6.52 5.00 -7.61
N GLU A 62 -7.38 5.91 -8.08
CA GLU A 62 -8.83 5.75 -8.05
C GLU A 62 -9.28 4.52 -8.83
N ALA A 63 -8.80 4.33 -10.07
CA ALA A 63 -9.18 3.16 -10.88
C ALA A 63 -8.65 1.85 -10.27
N SER A 64 -7.43 1.85 -9.72
CA SER A 64 -6.86 0.69 -9.03
C SER A 64 -7.67 0.31 -7.80
N ALA A 65 -8.03 1.30 -6.97
CA ALA A 65 -8.85 1.09 -5.78
C ALA A 65 -10.27 0.61 -6.14
N ALA A 66 -10.86 1.13 -7.22
CA ALA A 66 -12.15 0.66 -7.73
C ALA A 66 -12.09 -0.81 -8.17
N TYR A 67 -11.07 -1.19 -8.94
CA TYR A 67 -10.88 -2.58 -9.36
C TYR A 67 -10.78 -3.54 -8.15
N LEU A 68 -9.98 -3.19 -7.14
CA LEU A 68 -9.78 -4.06 -5.98
C LEU A 68 -11.04 -4.16 -5.11
N ARG A 69 -11.83 -3.09 -5.01
CA ARG A 69 -13.11 -3.10 -4.27
C ARG A 69 -14.10 -4.11 -4.84
N ASP A 70 -14.09 -4.32 -6.15
CA ASP A 70 -14.98 -5.28 -6.83
C ASP A 70 -14.42 -6.71 -6.83
N SER A 71 -13.19 -6.92 -6.34
CA SER A 71 -12.53 -8.22 -6.30
C SER A 71 -12.88 -9.01 -5.04
N ALA A 72 -13.55 -10.14 -5.22
CA ALA A 72 -13.87 -11.07 -4.13
C ALA A 72 -12.62 -11.63 -3.44
N VAL A 73 -11.50 -11.76 -4.17
CA VAL A 73 -10.22 -12.21 -3.58
C VAL A 73 -9.65 -11.13 -2.67
N ALA A 74 -9.67 -9.86 -3.10
CA ALA A 74 -9.23 -8.74 -2.28
C ALA A 74 -10.08 -8.59 -1.01
N THR A 75 -11.40 -8.73 -1.14
CA THR A 75 -12.32 -8.70 0.01
C THR A 75 -11.95 -9.76 1.04
N ARG A 76 -11.79 -11.04 0.63
CA ARG A 76 -11.39 -12.12 1.56
C ARG A 76 -10.03 -11.87 2.20
N TRP A 77 -9.09 -11.33 1.44
CA TRP A 77 -7.77 -10.98 1.96
C TRP A 77 -7.89 -9.90 3.04
N GLU A 78 -8.61 -8.82 2.77
CA GLU A 78 -8.85 -7.71 3.70
C GLU A 78 -9.54 -8.18 4.99
N GLU A 79 -10.60 -8.98 4.88
CA GLU A 79 -11.29 -9.60 6.03
C GLU A 79 -10.32 -10.43 6.87
N SER A 80 -9.45 -11.21 6.22
CA SER A 80 -8.44 -11.98 6.94
C SER A 80 -7.43 -11.07 7.67
N MET A 81 -7.11 -9.91 7.08
CA MET A 81 -6.10 -8.98 7.59
C MET A 81 -6.62 -8.02 8.66
N GLN A 82 -7.94 -7.81 8.74
CA GLN A 82 -8.58 -6.92 9.70
C GLN A 82 -8.11 -7.10 11.16
N PRO A 83 -7.95 -8.33 11.71
CA PRO A 83 -7.55 -8.51 13.11
C PRO A 83 -6.17 -7.99 13.48
N PHE A 84 -5.26 -7.80 12.50
CA PHE A 84 -3.89 -7.32 12.73
C PHE A 84 -3.80 -5.83 12.96
N PHE A 85 -4.78 -5.08 12.47
CA PHE A 85 -4.77 -3.63 12.59
C PHE A 85 -5.42 -3.20 13.91
N ALA A 86 -4.89 -2.14 14.53
CA ALA A 86 -5.44 -1.58 15.76
C ALA A 86 -6.88 -1.13 15.51
N GLU A 87 -7.84 -1.56 16.34
CA GLU A 87 -9.18 -0.94 16.33
C GLU A 87 -9.05 0.50 16.83
N ALA A 88 -9.92 1.39 16.36
CA ALA A 88 -9.88 2.81 16.67
C ALA A 88 -10.17 3.05 18.16
N ASP A 89 -9.13 2.98 18.99
CA ASP A 89 -9.15 3.56 20.32
C ASP A 89 -8.77 5.05 20.17
N ASP A 90 -9.77 5.92 20.33
CA ASP A 90 -9.73 7.39 20.44
C ASP A 90 -8.89 8.21 19.42
N ARG A 91 -8.39 7.58 18.35
CA ARG A 91 -7.67 8.23 17.24
C ARG A 91 -8.24 7.72 15.91
N ALA A 92 -9.11 8.51 15.31
CA ALA A 92 -10.02 8.17 14.22
C ALA A 92 -9.37 7.93 12.83
N ASP A 93 -8.22 7.27 12.74
CA ASP A 93 -7.51 7.07 11.46
C ASP A 93 -7.36 5.58 11.13
N LEU A 94 -8.49 4.93 10.82
CA LEU A 94 -8.53 3.50 10.41
C LEU A 94 -8.56 3.29 8.89
N ALA A 95 -8.42 4.36 8.10
CA ALA A 95 -8.11 4.26 6.68
C ALA A 95 -6.60 4.40 6.47
N ALA A 96 -6.07 3.76 5.44
CA ALA A 96 -4.71 4.03 4.98
C ALA A 96 -4.52 5.55 4.85
N THR A 97 -3.63 6.13 5.66
CA THR A 97 -3.40 7.57 5.64
C THR A 97 -2.45 7.87 4.51
N HIS A 98 -2.92 8.56 3.47
CA HIS A 98 -2.08 8.96 2.34
C HIS A 98 -1.05 10.01 2.78
N LEU A 99 0.20 9.77 2.43
CA LEU A 99 1.30 10.71 2.64
C LEU A 99 1.58 11.47 1.35
N PRO A 100 1.49 12.82 1.36
CA PRO A 100 1.78 13.61 0.17
C PRO A 100 3.26 13.47 -0.20
N ARG A 101 3.52 13.16 -1.47
CA ARG A 101 4.87 13.14 -2.02
C ARG A 101 5.40 14.57 -2.12
N VAL A 102 6.52 14.83 -1.44
CA VAL A 102 7.18 16.16 -1.45
C VAL A 102 8.42 16.23 -2.34
N PHE A 103 8.98 15.08 -2.73
CA PHE A 103 10.20 14.98 -3.55
C PHE A 103 10.22 13.69 -4.38
N ASP A 104 10.72 13.77 -5.62
CA ASP A 104 11.04 12.62 -6.48
C ASP A 104 12.27 12.94 -7.34
N LEU A 105 13.39 12.26 -7.05
CA LEU A 105 14.65 12.47 -7.79
C LEU A 105 14.51 12.13 -9.28
N GLY A 106 13.84 11.02 -9.61
CA GLY A 106 13.73 10.56 -10.99
C GLY A 106 12.89 11.50 -11.85
N GLU A 107 11.82 12.07 -11.28
CA GLU A 107 10.98 13.07 -11.95
C GLU A 107 11.74 14.37 -12.17
N GLN A 108 12.45 14.87 -11.15
CA GLN A 108 13.24 16.09 -11.29
C GLN A 108 14.40 15.94 -12.28
N LEU A 109 15.11 14.79 -12.29
CA LEU A 109 16.17 14.53 -13.28
C LEU A 109 15.63 14.47 -14.71
N ARG A 110 14.46 13.84 -14.94
CA ARG A 110 13.82 13.83 -16.27
C ARG A 110 13.41 15.24 -16.72
N ALA A 111 12.90 16.05 -15.81
CA ALA A 111 12.53 17.44 -16.12
C ALA A 111 13.75 18.26 -16.54
N VAL A 112 14.88 18.14 -15.81
CA VAL A 112 16.14 18.81 -16.18
C VAL A 112 16.64 18.35 -17.55
N ALA A 113 16.67 17.03 -17.81
CA ALA A 113 17.11 16.50 -19.10
C ALA A 113 16.25 16.97 -20.29
N THR A 114 14.99 17.35 -20.06
CA THR A 114 14.09 17.88 -21.09
C THR A 114 14.34 19.37 -21.38
N LEU A 115 14.95 20.11 -20.45
CA LEU A 115 15.25 21.54 -20.61
C LEU A 115 16.55 21.80 -21.39
N ASP A 116 17.43 20.80 -21.47
CA ASP A 116 18.72 20.87 -22.17
C ASP A 116 18.60 20.56 -23.68
N HIS A 117 17.38 20.43 -24.23
CA HIS A 117 17.08 20.15 -25.64
C HIS A 117 16.04 21.14 -26.18
#